data_AF-A0ABD1F8J2-F1
#
_entry.id   AF-A0ABD1F8J2-F1
#
_cell.length_a   1.000
_cell.length_b   1.000
_cell.length_c   1.000
_cell.angle_alpha   90.00
_cell.angle_beta   90.00
_cell.angle_gamma   90.00
#
_symmetry.space_group_name_H-M   'P 1'
#
loop_
_entity.id
_entity.type
_entity.pdbx_description
1 polymer ?
#
loop_
_entity_poly.entity_id
_entity_poly.type
_entity_poly.pdbx_seq_one_letter_code
_entity_poly.pdbx_strand_id
1 'polypeptide(L)'
;MSTKSYWIHLIVISATLGIAKSASFVKAVVLAGLGLAGLWMIHTLAQDFTGIVQNGFGVGKQLLNTNNNGEQEQPDIKLFKRSINSNAEPVFIDWDMVIKRDPASCARSFICQLAASEEEDLIYEEKVILNLTRIAAVDDAHMFANKQLEEALNHGQLLKDYPKRCMKIYKFCPYTRKMMTFLIQIFGKK
;
A
#
# COMPACT_ATOMS: atom_id res chain seq x y z
N MET A 1 -61.07 53.79 -7.38
CA MET A 1 -60.89 52.42 -7.92
C MET A 1 -59.45 52.26 -8.44
N SER A 2 -58.43 52.37 -7.56
CA SER A 2 -57.01 52.29 -7.98
C SER A 2 -56.06 51.90 -6.83
N THR A 3 -56.53 51.12 -5.84
CA THR A 3 -55.70 50.65 -4.72
C THR A 3 -55.48 49.14 -4.73
N LYS A 4 -56.38 48.37 -5.39
CA LYS A 4 -56.27 46.90 -5.51
C LYS A 4 -55.17 46.46 -6.48
N SER A 5 -54.88 47.22 -7.54
CA SER A 5 -53.84 46.87 -8.53
C SER A 5 -52.42 46.96 -7.93
N TYR A 6 -52.17 47.97 -7.09
CA TYR A 6 -50.85 48.21 -6.51
C TYR A 6 -50.43 47.12 -5.51
N TRP A 7 -51.39 46.57 -4.76
CA TRP A 7 -51.15 45.47 -3.82
C TRP A 7 -50.80 44.16 -4.53
N ILE A 8 -51.44 43.88 -5.67
CA ILE A 8 -51.15 42.68 -6.46
C ILE A 8 -49.74 42.77 -7.07
N HIS A 9 -49.35 43.94 -7.59
CA HIS A 9 -48.00 44.15 -8.10
C HIS A 9 -46.92 44.01 -7.01
N LEU A 10 -47.17 44.49 -5.78
CA LEU A 10 -46.23 44.30 -4.67
C LEU A 10 -46.05 42.83 -4.27
N ILE A 11 -47.12 42.02 -4.31
CA ILE A 11 -47.04 40.57 -4.03
C ILE A 11 -46.27 39.84 -5.15
N VAL A 12 -46.48 40.22 -6.41
CA VAL A 12 -45.76 39.62 -7.54
C VAL A 12 -44.27 39.99 -7.52
N ILE A 13 -43.94 41.23 -7.15
CA ILE A 13 -42.54 41.69 -7.02
C ILE A 13 -41.85 41.01 -5.83
N SER A 14 -42.51 40.84 -4.68
CA SER A 14 -41.91 40.14 -3.54
C SER A 14 -41.71 38.65 -3.81
N ALA A 15 -42.63 37.99 -4.52
CA ALA A 15 -42.51 36.59 -4.92
C ALA A 15 -41.35 36.38 -5.92
N THR A 16 -41.18 37.28 -6.88
CA THR A 16 -40.11 37.18 -7.89
C THR A 16 -38.72 37.49 -7.30
N LEU A 17 -38.61 38.42 -6.35
CA LEU A 17 -37.37 38.67 -5.60
C LEU A 17 -36.96 37.48 -4.71
N GLY A 18 -37.93 36.76 -4.13
CA GLY A 18 -37.67 35.54 -3.35
C GLY A 18 -37.12 34.38 -4.20
N ILE A 19 -37.61 34.23 -5.43
CA ILE A 19 -37.19 33.18 -6.37
C ILE A 19 -35.82 33.50 -7.01
N ALA A 20 -35.50 34.77 -7.25
CA ALA A 20 -34.19 35.15 -7.80
C ALA A 20 -33.01 34.83 -6.85
N LYS A 21 -33.24 34.82 -5.53
CA LYS A 21 -32.21 34.51 -4.52
C LYS A 21 -32.04 33.00 -4.26
N SER A 22 -33.01 32.17 -4.66
CA SER A 22 -32.99 30.72 -4.40
C SER A 22 -32.08 29.95 -5.37
N ALA A 23 -31.83 30.46 -6.57
CA ALA A 23 -30.90 29.83 -7.52
C ALA A 23 -29.45 29.76 -6.97
N SER A 24 -29.03 30.76 -6.21
CA SER A 24 -27.73 30.76 -5.50
C SER A 24 -27.76 29.87 -4.25
N PHE A 25 -28.94 29.72 -3.62
CA PHE A 25 -29.12 28.83 -2.48
C PHE A 25 -29.02 27.36 -2.87
N VAL A 26 -29.62 26.95 -4.00
CA VAL A 26 -29.50 25.57 -4.51
C VAL A 26 -28.04 25.21 -4.79
N LYS A 27 -27.27 26.12 -5.39
CA LYS A 27 -25.82 25.92 -5.60
C LYS A 27 -25.06 25.75 -4.29
N ALA A 28 -25.39 26.54 -3.26
CA ALA A 28 -24.79 26.42 -1.93
C ALA A 28 -25.13 25.08 -1.26
N VAL A 29 -26.38 24.61 -1.38
CA VAL A 29 -26.80 23.31 -0.84
C VAL A 29 -26.12 22.15 -1.57
N VAL A 30 -25.97 22.22 -2.89
CA VAL A 30 -25.25 21.19 -3.67
C VAL A 30 -23.76 21.17 -3.31
N LEU A 31 -23.11 22.33 -3.19
CA LEU A 31 -21.71 22.43 -2.75
C LEU A 31 -21.51 21.91 -1.32
N ALA A 32 -22.44 22.22 -0.42
CA ALA A 32 -22.42 21.71 0.95
C ALA A 32 -22.63 20.18 0.98
N GLY A 33 -23.53 19.64 0.16
CA GLY A 33 -23.76 18.20 0.03
C GLY A 33 -22.54 17.45 -0.52
N LEU A 34 -21.89 17.99 -1.56
CA LEU A 34 -20.63 17.42 -2.09
C LEU A 34 -19.49 17.50 -1.08
N GLY A 35 -19.38 18.60 -0.33
CA GLY A 35 -18.39 18.75 0.73
C GLY A 35 -18.60 17.74 1.88
N LEU A 36 -19.84 17.56 2.31
CA LEU A 36 -20.19 16.59 3.36
C LEU A 36 -19.92 15.15 2.91
N ALA A 37 -20.26 14.81 1.66
CA ALA A 37 -19.97 13.49 1.08
C ALA A 37 -18.46 13.22 0.96
N GLY A 38 -17.67 14.24 0.56
CA GLY A 38 -16.22 14.14 0.52
C GLY A 38 -15.59 13.91 1.89
N LEU A 39 -16.05 14.65 2.92
CA LEU A 39 -15.57 14.46 4.29
C LEU A 39 -15.94 13.07 4.84
N TRP A 40 -17.13 12.57 4.50
CA TRP A 40 -17.59 11.23 4.88
C TRP A 40 -16.73 10.13 4.27
N MET A 41 -16.38 10.25 2.98
CA MET A 41 -15.46 9.30 2.32
C MET A 41 -14.08 9.27 2.97
N ILE A 42 -13.52 10.43 3.32
CA ILE A 42 -12.19 10.51 3.97
C ILE A 42 -12.23 9.83 5.35
N HIS A 43 -13.31 10.00 6.12
CA HIS A 43 -13.43 9.36 7.43
C HIS A 43 -13.57 7.84 7.33
N THR A 44 -14.33 7.31 6.35
CA THR A 44 -14.39 5.86 6.13
C THR A 44 -13.04 5.26 5.77
N LEU A 45 -12.21 5.98 5.02
CA LEU A 45 -10.83 5.55 4.74
C LEU A 45 -9.96 5.57 6.00
N ALA A 46 -10.15 6.58 6.87
CA ALA A 46 -9.42 6.67 8.14
C ALA A 46 -9.78 5.55 9.12
N GLN A 47 -11.07 5.16 9.20
CA GLN A 47 -11.53 4.06 10.05
C GLN A 47 -11.05 2.68 9.57
N ASP A 48 -11.00 2.45 8.25
CA ASP A 48 -10.49 1.18 7.70
C ASP A 48 -8.98 1.03 7.96
N PHE A 49 -8.25 2.15 8.02
CA PHE A 49 -6.83 2.14 8.38
C PHE A 49 -6.58 1.68 9.82
N THR A 50 -7.37 2.12 10.79
CA THR A 50 -7.25 1.68 12.19
C THR A 50 -7.62 0.21 12.37
N GLY A 51 -8.62 -0.29 11.65
CA GLY A 51 -9.00 -1.71 11.67
C GLY A 51 -7.88 -2.64 11.20
N ILE A 52 -7.11 -2.23 10.18
CA ILE A 52 -5.98 -3.02 9.66
C ILE A 52 -4.74 -2.90 10.57
N VAL A 53 -4.50 -1.72 11.16
CA VAL A 53 -3.32 -1.51 12.04
C VAL A 53 -3.47 -2.21 13.39
N GLN A 54 -4.69 -2.31 13.93
CA GLN A 54 -4.92 -2.87 15.26
C GLN A 54 -5.08 -4.41 15.26
N ASN A 55 -5.58 -5.00 14.16
CA ASN A 55 -5.72 -6.45 14.02
C ASN A 55 -4.54 -7.14 13.30
N GLY A 56 -3.64 -6.37 12.66
CA GLY A 56 -2.46 -6.90 11.97
C GLY A 56 -1.17 -6.98 12.80
N PHE A 57 -1.21 -6.60 14.08
CA PHE A 57 -0.01 -6.47 14.93
C PHE A 57 -0.02 -7.40 16.16
N GLY A 58 -0.71 -8.55 16.07
CA GLY A 58 -1.04 -9.35 17.26
C GLY A 58 -1.03 -10.87 17.14
N VAL A 59 -0.52 -11.46 16.05
CA VAL A 59 -0.45 -12.92 15.89
C VAL A 59 0.97 -13.34 15.50
N GLY A 60 1.87 -13.28 16.47
CA GLY A 60 3.26 -13.73 16.31
C GLY A 60 3.97 -14.06 17.62
N LYS A 61 3.22 -14.19 18.73
CA LYS A 61 3.79 -14.51 20.04
C LYS A 61 3.71 -16.01 20.34
N GLN A 62 4.20 -16.84 19.44
CA GLN A 62 4.54 -18.24 19.77
C GLN A 62 5.34 -18.88 18.64
N LEU A 63 6.66 -18.80 18.69
CA LEU A 63 7.62 -19.84 18.30
C LEU A 63 9.01 -19.22 18.27
N LEU A 64 9.75 -19.40 19.37
CA LEU A 64 11.19 -19.61 19.46
C LEU A 64 11.58 -19.54 20.93
N ASN A 65 11.21 -20.58 21.68
CA ASN A 65 11.97 -20.96 22.87
C ASN A 65 12.90 -22.09 22.43
N THR A 66 14.07 -21.72 21.91
CA THR A 66 15.16 -22.66 21.66
C THR A 66 16.30 -22.27 22.58
N ASN A 67 16.36 -22.93 23.73
CA ASN A 67 17.61 -23.13 24.46
C ASN A 67 18.64 -23.68 23.47
N ASN A 68 19.76 -22.99 23.28
CA ASN A 68 21.09 -23.58 23.36
C ASN A 68 22.18 -22.54 23.07
N ASN A 69 23.25 -22.66 23.84
CA ASN A 69 24.50 -21.93 23.75
C ASN A 69 25.09 -21.97 22.34
N GLY A 70 25.45 -20.81 21.82
CA GLY A 70 26.23 -20.65 20.60
C GLY A 70 26.24 -19.18 20.19
N GLU A 71 27.33 -18.48 20.51
CA GLU A 71 27.66 -17.21 19.86
C GLU A 71 27.76 -17.44 18.36
N GLN A 72 26.72 -17.04 17.64
CA GLN A 72 26.77 -16.91 16.19
C GLN A 72 26.46 -15.45 15.89
N GLU A 73 27.51 -14.73 15.50
CA GLU A 73 27.50 -13.33 15.11
C GLU A 73 26.55 -13.15 13.92
N GLN A 74 25.30 -12.82 14.23
CA GLN A 74 24.24 -12.61 13.27
C GLN A 74 24.45 -11.21 12.69
N PRO A 75 24.70 -11.04 11.39
CA PRO A 75 24.87 -9.71 10.82
C PRO A 75 23.58 -8.92 11.03
N ASP A 76 23.66 -7.78 11.72
CA ASP A 76 22.57 -6.84 11.92
C ASP A 76 21.89 -6.51 10.58
N ILE A 77 20.79 -7.20 10.26
CA ILE A 77 20.02 -6.96 9.03
C ILE A 77 19.23 -5.66 9.22
N LYS A 78 19.88 -4.53 8.97
CA LYS A 78 19.25 -3.20 8.99
C LYS A 78 18.50 -2.94 7.67
N LEU A 79 17.46 -3.73 7.37
CA LEU A 79 16.55 -3.41 6.28
C LEU A 79 15.33 -2.64 6.80
N PHE A 80 15.51 -1.31 6.82
CA PHE A 80 14.48 -0.27 6.86
C PHE A 80 13.83 0.03 8.22
N LYS A 81 14.01 1.28 8.65
CA LYS A 81 13.84 1.77 10.02
C LYS A 81 12.43 2.28 10.34
N ARG A 82 11.40 1.73 9.68
CA ARG A 82 10.00 2.14 9.90
C ARG A 82 9.25 1.34 10.95
N SER A 83 9.91 0.50 11.75
CA SER A 83 9.35 0.01 13.02
C SER A 83 9.88 0.86 14.18
N ILE A 84 8.95 1.54 14.85
CA ILE A 84 9.21 2.28 16.07
C ILE A 84 9.30 1.24 17.22
N ASN A 85 10.48 0.67 17.48
CA ASN A 85 11.03 0.49 18.84
C ASN A 85 12.41 -0.14 18.81
N SER A 86 13.31 0.41 19.61
CA SER A 86 14.70 -0.02 19.80
C SER A 86 14.79 -1.18 20.79
N ASN A 87 14.29 -2.34 20.41
CA ASN A 87 14.68 -3.64 20.97
C ASN A 87 14.75 -4.59 19.77
N ALA A 88 15.89 -5.25 19.55
CA ALA A 88 16.17 -6.03 18.36
C ALA A 88 15.23 -7.24 18.22
N GLU A 89 14.04 -7.00 17.65
CA GLU A 89 13.15 -8.05 17.18
C GLU A 89 13.61 -8.52 15.79
N PRO A 90 13.47 -9.82 15.48
CA PRO A 90 13.79 -10.34 14.16
C PRO A 90 12.99 -9.58 13.09
N VAL A 91 13.64 -9.27 11.97
CA VAL A 91 13.03 -8.54 10.84
C VAL A 91 11.85 -9.33 10.31
N PHE A 92 10.64 -8.97 10.74
CA PHE A 92 9.40 -9.57 10.30
C PHE A 92 8.82 -8.75 9.13
N ILE A 93 8.68 -9.39 7.96
CA ILE A 93 8.02 -8.79 6.80
C ILE A 93 6.63 -9.43 6.69
N ASP A 94 5.59 -8.62 6.80
CA ASP A 94 4.21 -9.04 6.50
C ASP A 94 4.02 -9.12 4.97
N TRP A 95 4.32 -10.28 4.41
CA TRP A 95 4.21 -10.54 2.97
C TRP A 95 2.77 -10.49 2.46
N ASP A 96 1.79 -10.83 3.29
CA ASP A 96 0.37 -10.68 2.93
C ASP A 96 0.03 -9.21 2.72
N MET A 97 0.50 -8.33 3.60
CA MET A 97 0.32 -6.89 3.43
C MET A 97 1.03 -6.38 2.17
N VAL A 98 2.27 -6.81 1.93
CA VAL A 98 3.05 -6.40 0.74
C VAL A 98 2.30 -6.77 -0.54
N ILE A 99 1.84 -8.02 -0.67
CA ILE A 99 1.14 -8.49 -1.87
C ILE A 99 -0.24 -7.83 -2.01
N LYS A 100 -0.99 -7.67 -0.92
CA LYS A 100 -2.31 -6.99 -0.97
C LYS A 100 -2.22 -5.53 -1.40
N ARG A 101 -1.13 -4.84 -1.03
CA ARG A 101 -0.91 -3.42 -1.37
C ARG A 101 -0.25 -3.21 -2.73
N ASP A 102 0.04 -4.28 -3.46
CA ASP A 102 0.72 -4.25 -4.75
C ASP A 102 -0.19 -4.75 -5.89
N PRO A 103 -1.21 -3.97 -6.29
CA PRO A 103 -2.11 -4.36 -7.39
C PRO A 103 -1.39 -4.44 -8.74
N ALA A 104 -0.31 -3.67 -8.92
CA ALA A 104 0.50 -3.69 -10.13
C ALA A 104 1.46 -4.90 -10.21
N SER A 105 1.53 -5.71 -9.14
CA SER A 105 2.42 -6.88 -9.06
C SER A 105 3.91 -6.53 -9.15
N CYS A 106 4.28 -5.32 -8.74
CA CYS A 106 5.65 -4.85 -8.73
C CYS A 106 6.55 -5.57 -7.73
N ALA A 107 6.06 -6.01 -6.58
CA ALA A 107 6.78 -6.85 -5.64
C ALA A 107 7.13 -8.20 -6.27
N ARG A 108 6.15 -8.86 -6.91
CA ARG A 108 6.38 -10.12 -7.65
C ARG A 108 7.33 -9.93 -8.84
N SER A 109 7.15 -8.86 -9.61
CA SER A 109 8.07 -8.48 -10.70
C SER A 109 9.49 -8.27 -10.20
N PHE A 110 9.64 -7.60 -9.06
CA PHE A 110 10.94 -7.35 -8.44
C PHE A 110 11.60 -8.66 -8.02
N ILE A 111 10.90 -9.52 -7.28
CA ILE A 111 11.40 -10.83 -6.84
C ILE A 111 11.83 -11.69 -8.03
N CYS A 112 11.02 -11.76 -9.09
CA CYS A 112 11.39 -12.46 -10.32
C CYS A 112 12.68 -11.89 -10.92
N GLN A 113 12.80 -10.56 -10.99
CA GLN A 113 14.01 -9.91 -11.49
C GLN A 113 15.24 -10.21 -10.61
N LEU A 114 15.08 -10.30 -9.28
CA LEU A 114 16.15 -10.68 -8.37
C LEU A 114 16.58 -12.14 -8.60
N ALA A 115 15.62 -13.06 -8.69
CA ALA A 115 15.89 -14.47 -8.87
C ALA A 115 16.44 -14.82 -10.28
N ALA A 116 16.17 -13.99 -11.28
CA ALA A 116 16.73 -14.11 -12.62
C ALA A 116 18.12 -13.45 -12.77
N SER A 117 18.56 -12.62 -11.82
CA SER A 117 19.87 -11.99 -11.85
C SER A 117 20.95 -12.91 -11.28
N GLU A 118 22.18 -12.79 -11.78
CA GLU A 118 23.35 -13.43 -11.18
C GLU A 118 23.66 -12.82 -9.80
N GLU A 119 24.26 -13.60 -8.92
CA GLU A 119 24.48 -13.19 -7.53
C GLU A 119 25.53 -12.06 -7.43
N GLU A 120 26.45 -12.00 -8.38
CA GLU A 120 27.47 -10.96 -8.53
C GLU A 120 26.87 -9.59 -8.90
N ASP A 121 25.73 -9.60 -9.62
CA ASP A 121 25.02 -8.40 -10.08
C ASP A 121 24.08 -7.79 -9.04
N LEU A 122 23.82 -8.53 -7.95
CA LEU A 122 22.93 -8.12 -6.87
C LEU A 122 23.70 -7.32 -5.82
N ILE A 123 23.14 -6.18 -5.42
CA ILE A 123 23.67 -5.43 -4.28
C ILE A 123 23.27 -6.11 -2.96
N TYR A 124 23.94 -5.75 -1.86
CA TYR A 124 23.72 -6.37 -0.56
C TYR A 124 22.24 -6.42 -0.15
N GLU A 125 21.52 -5.30 -0.27
CA GLU A 125 20.11 -5.20 0.12
C GLU A 125 19.21 -6.12 -0.72
N GLU A 126 19.53 -6.26 -2.02
CA GLU A 126 18.79 -7.15 -2.91
C GLU A 126 19.02 -8.62 -2.55
N LYS A 127 20.25 -8.99 -2.20
CA LYS A 127 20.56 -10.34 -1.70
C LYS A 127 19.78 -10.66 -0.43
N VAL A 128 19.68 -9.69 0.47
CA VAL A 128 18.90 -9.88 1.69
C VAL A 128 17.42 -10.03 1.40
N ILE A 129 16.83 -9.18 0.56
CA ILE A 129 15.42 -9.30 0.17
C ILE A 129 15.15 -10.65 -0.49
N LEU A 130 16.04 -11.07 -1.40
CA LEU A 130 15.92 -12.36 -2.07
C LEU A 130 15.97 -13.53 -1.06
N ASN A 131 16.87 -13.47 -0.06
CA ASN A 131 16.96 -14.50 0.98
C ASN A 131 15.70 -14.53 1.87
N LEU A 132 15.23 -13.37 2.33
CA LEU A 132 13.99 -13.26 3.11
C LEU A 132 12.78 -13.79 2.33
N THR A 133 12.75 -13.54 1.02
CA THR A 133 11.69 -14.05 0.14
C THR A 133 11.75 -15.57 0.01
N ARG A 134 12.94 -16.16 -0.10
CA ARG A 134 13.12 -17.62 -0.16
C ARG A 134 12.67 -18.29 1.13
N ILE A 135 13.00 -17.71 2.28
CA ILE A 135 12.56 -18.21 3.59
C ILE A 135 11.03 -18.16 3.67
N ALA A 136 10.43 -17.03 3.31
CA ALA A 136 8.98 -16.86 3.36
C ALA A 136 8.23 -17.78 2.38
N ALA A 137 8.77 -18.03 1.19
CA ALA A 137 8.14 -18.90 0.20
C ALA A 137 8.05 -20.38 0.65
N VAL A 138 8.95 -20.81 1.53
CA VAL A 138 8.97 -22.19 2.07
C VAL A 138 8.14 -22.32 3.35
N ASP A 139 7.88 -21.21 4.05
CA ASP A 139 7.06 -21.21 5.26
C ASP A 139 5.59 -21.51 4.94
N ASP A 140 4.89 -22.17 5.86
CA ASP A 140 3.46 -22.51 5.73
C ASP A 140 2.54 -21.45 6.38
N ALA A 141 3.12 -20.46 7.07
CA ALA A 141 2.37 -19.46 7.83
C ALA A 141 1.40 -18.59 6.99
N HIS A 142 1.72 -18.34 5.70
CA HIS A 142 0.95 -17.44 4.83
C HIS A 142 0.64 -18.08 3.47
N MET A 143 -0.36 -18.98 3.43
CA MET A 143 -0.69 -19.80 2.26
C MET A 143 -0.89 -19.03 0.94
N PHE A 144 -1.41 -17.80 0.96
CA PHE A 144 -1.63 -17.02 -0.26
C PHE A 144 -0.36 -16.29 -0.71
N ALA A 145 0.21 -15.45 0.15
CA ALA A 145 1.42 -14.71 -0.18
C ALA A 145 2.58 -15.65 -0.54
N ASN A 146 2.78 -16.74 0.19
CA ASN A 146 3.92 -17.63 -0.02
C ASN A 146 3.88 -18.28 -1.40
N LYS A 147 2.69 -18.73 -1.85
CA LYS A 147 2.50 -19.22 -3.24
C LYS A 147 2.83 -18.16 -4.28
N GLN A 148 2.46 -16.90 -4.02
CA GLN A 148 2.73 -15.79 -4.94
C GLN A 148 4.23 -15.44 -5.00
N LEU A 149 4.94 -15.57 -3.89
CA LEU A 149 6.39 -15.39 -3.81
C LEU A 149 7.12 -16.56 -4.48
N GLU A 150 6.70 -17.79 -4.21
CA GLU A 150 7.23 -19.01 -4.82
C GLU A 150 7.08 -18.96 -6.34
N GLU A 151 5.90 -18.60 -6.84
CA GLU A 151 5.66 -18.44 -8.27
C GLU A 151 6.62 -17.40 -8.89
N ALA A 152 6.82 -16.26 -8.23
CA ALA A 152 7.74 -15.23 -8.70
C ALA A 152 9.20 -15.71 -8.70
N LEU A 153 9.63 -16.45 -7.69
CA LEU A 153 10.96 -17.06 -7.63
C LEU A 153 11.16 -18.05 -8.77
N ASN A 154 10.18 -18.92 -9.01
CA ASN A 154 10.22 -19.92 -10.09
C ASN A 154 10.30 -19.25 -11.46
N HIS A 155 9.51 -18.20 -11.71
CA HIS A 155 9.62 -17.42 -12.95
C HIS A 155 11.01 -16.81 -13.13
N GLY A 156 11.63 -16.31 -12.06
CA GLY A 156 12.98 -15.78 -12.12
C GLY A 156 14.02 -16.85 -12.46
N GLN A 157 13.95 -18.01 -11.81
CA GLN A 157 14.85 -19.14 -12.07
C GLN A 157 14.74 -19.66 -13.51
N LEU A 158 13.53 -19.70 -14.08
CA LEU A 158 13.30 -20.08 -15.48
C LEU A 158 13.90 -19.07 -16.48
N LEU A 159 14.04 -17.81 -16.06
CA LEU A 159 14.51 -16.69 -16.88
C LEU A 159 15.94 -16.25 -16.54
N LYS A 160 16.73 -17.16 -15.96
CA LYS A 160 18.13 -16.93 -15.56
C LYS A 160 18.88 -16.09 -16.61
N ASP A 161 19.62 -15.09 -16.14
CA ASP A 161 20.42 -14.14 -16.92
C ASP A 161 19.61 -13.12 -17.74
N TYR A 162 18.27 -13.22 -17.73
CA TYR A 162 17.37 -12.31 -18.45
C TYR A 162 16.29 -11.69 -17.54
N PRO A 163 16.67 -10.94 -16.49
CA PRO A 163 15.72 -10.37 -15.53
C PRO A 163 14.67 -9.47 -16.17
N LYS A 164 15.01 -8.77 -17.27
CA LYS A 164 14.05 -7.91 -18.01
C LYS A 164 12.83 -8.69 -18.55
N ARG A 165 12.94 -10.01 -18.74
CA ARG A 165 11.81 -10.84 -19.21
C ARG A 165 10.72 -10.99 -18.14
N CYS A 166 11.05 -10.84 -16.85
CA CYS A 166 10.06 -10.81 -15.77
C CYS A 166 9.01 -9.70 -15.97
N MET A 167 9.40 -8.56 -16.55
CA MET A 167 8.45 -7.48 -16.85
C MET A 167 7.41 -7.86 -17.92
N LYS A 168 7.68 -8.88 -18.74
CA LYS A 168 6.69 -9.43 -19.69
C LYS A 168 5.67 -10.34 -19.01
N ILE A 169 6.07 -10.99 -17.92
CA ILE A 169 5.18 -11.80 -17.07
C ILE A 169 4.32 -10.84 -16.24
N TYR A 170 4.94 -9.89 -15.56
CA TYR A 170 4.30 -8.89 -14.71
C TYR A 170 4.09 -7.56 -15.45
N LYS A 171 3.21 -7.58 -16.46
CA LYS A 171 3.03 -6.50 -17.46
C LYS A 171 2.62 -5.15 -16.89
N PHE A 172 1.97 -5.14 -15.72
CA PHE A 172 1.48 -3.90 -15.11
C PHE A 172 2.54 -3.16 -14.30
N CYS A 173 3.68 -3.80 -13.99
CA CYS A 173 4.75 -3.12 -13.28
C CYS A 173 5.72 -2.44 -14.24
N PRO A 174 5.82 -1.09 -14.22
CA PRO A 174 6.74 -0.36 -15.10
C PRO A 174 8.18 -0.31 -14.55
N TYR A 175 8.42 -0.84 -13.35
CA TYR A 175 9.67 -0.66 -12.64
C TYR A 175 10.65 -1.82 -12.86
N THR A 176 11.90 -1.45 -13.11
CA THR A 176 13.02 -2.38 -13.15
C THR A 176 13.55 -2.66 -11.74
N ARG A 177 14.34 -3.73 -11.59
CA ARG A 177 15.08 -4.06 -10.36
C ARG A 177 15.72 -2.83 -9.73
N LYS A 178 16.54 -2.11 -10.50
CA LYS A 178 17.28 -0.93 -10.01
C LYS A 178 16.33 0.16 -9.47
N MET A 179 15.22 0.40 -10.16
CA MET A 179 14.24 1.41 -9.74
C MET A 179 13.51 0.99 -8.46
N MET A 180 13.09 -0.27 -8.38
CA MET A 180 12.45 -0.82 -7.17
C MET A 180 13.37 -0.75 -5.96
N THR A 181 14.62 -1.20 -6.12
CA THR A 181 15.65 -1.10 -5.07
C THR A 181 15.86 0.34 -4.62
N PHE A 182 15.95 1.28 -5.56
CA PHE A 182 16.07 2.70 -5.26
C PHE A 182 14.85 3.25 -4.48
N LEU A 183 13.63 2.90 -4.89
CA LEU A 183 12.41 3.32 -4.19
C LEU A 183 12.40 2.79 -2.76
N ILE A 184 12.71 1.51 -2.56
CA ILE A 184 12.77 0.91 -1.23
C ILE A 184 13.83 1.62 -0.37
N GLN A 185 15.01 1.91 -0.94
CA GLN A 185 16.07 2.66 -0.24
C GLN A 185 15.62 4.07 0.16
N ILE A 186 14.95 4.81 -0.72
CA ILE A 186 14.47 6.17 -0.40
C ILE A 186 13.40 6.13 0.69
N PHE A 187 12.40 5.25 0.55
CA PHE A 187 11.26 5.24 1.46
C PHE A 187 11.55 4.51 2.78
N GLY A 188 12.57 3.65 2.80
CA GLY A 188 12.98 2.90 3.98
C GLY A 188 14.12 3.52 4.81
N LYS A 189 14.82 4.55 4.31
CA LYS A 189 15.91 5.25 5.01
C LYS A 189 15.48 6.33 6.03
N LYS A 190 14.20 6.39 6.44
CA LYS A 190 13.74 7.29 7.51
C LYS A 190 13.77 6.58 8.86
#